data_AF-A0A377XTE0-F1
#
_entry.id   AF-A0A377XTE0-F1
#
_cell.length_a   1.000
_cell.length_b   1.000
_cell.length_c   1.000
_cell.angle_alpha   90.00
_cell.angle_beta   90.00
_cell.angle_gamma   90.00
#
_symmetry.space_group_name_H-M   'P 1'
#
loop_
_entity.id
_entity.type
_entity.pdbx_description
1 polymer ?
#
loop_
_entity_poly.entity_id
_entity_poly.type
_entity_poly.pdbx_seq_one_letter_code
_entity_poly.pdbx_strand_id
1 'polypeptide(L)'
;MGTLTSPIVRGKDAPSNAVLLDETIADYTGKPTTIPGAVAIFERYAGPEYKHLEMGKPNVSTERRELVVRWISTVGNYDYIFDWVFHDNGTIGIDAGATGIEAVKGVLAKTMHDPSAKEDTRYGTLIDP
;
A
#
# COMPACT_ATOMS: atom_id res chain seq x y z
N MET A 1 -10.23 -11.45 0.71
CA MET A 1 -9.37 -10.39 1.27
C MET A 1 -10.07 -9.64 2.40
N GLY A 2 -11.31 -9.18 2.26
CA GLY A 2 -12.03 -8.46 3.35
C GLY A 2 -11.98 -9.10 4.75
N THR A 3 -12.21 -10.40 4.87
CA THR A 3 -12.08 -11.13 6.16
C THR A 3 -10.65 -11.14 6.72
N LEU A 4 -9.65 -10.97 5.86
CA LEU A 4 -8.22 -10.94 6.17
C LEU A 4 -7.68 -9.50 6.08
N THR A 5 -8.51 -8.53 6.46
CA THR A 5 -8.07 -7.13 6.57
C THR A 5 -7.08 -7.02 7.72
N SER A 6 -6.01 -6.26 7.51
CA SER A 6 -4.99 -6.01 8.51
C SER A 6 -5.24 -4.65 9.16
N PRO A 7 -5.53 -4.59 10.48
CA PRO A 7 -5.75 -3.34 11.19
C PRO A 7 -4.62 -2.34 10.98
N ILE A 8 -4.96 -1.11 10.61
CA ILE A 8 -3.99 -0.07 10.29
C ILE A 8 -3.30 0.44 11.55
N VAL A 9 -1.97 0.48 11.52
CA VAL A 9 -1.15 1.14 12.54
C VAL A 9 -0.96 2.61 12.17
N ARG A 10 -1.69 3.49 12.85
CA ARG A 10 -1.57 4.96 12.71
C ARG A 10 -0.12 5.43 12.84
N GLY A 11 0.29 6.31 11.94
CA GLY A 11 1.64 6.88 11.88
C GLY A 11 2.68 5.97 11.21
N LYS A 12 2.30 4.76 10.79
CA LYS A 12 3.16 3.82 10.05
C LYS A 12 2.50 3.42 8.73
N ASP A 13 1.36 2.74 8.82
CA ASP A 13 0.61 2.23 7.67
C ASP A 13 -0.23 3.33 7.01
N ALA A 14 -0.61 4.33 7.79
CA ALA A 14 -1.27 5.56 7.35
C ALA A 14 -0.68 6.76 8.11
N PRO A 15 -0.72 7.98 7.57
CA PRO A 15 -0.14 9.15 8.24
C PRO A 15 -0.85 9.48 9.55
N SER A 16 -0.20 10.30 10.39
CA SER A 16 -0.69 10.62 11.73
C SER A 16 -2.06 11.33 11.74
N ASN A 17 -2.38 12.07 10.69
CA ASN A 17 -3.64 12.80 10.50
C ASN A 17 -4.80 11.93 10.01
N ALA A 18 -4.61 10.62 9.79
CA ALA A 18 -5.66 9.75 9.29
C ALA A 18 -6.85 9.64 10.25
N VAL A 19 -8.05 9.47 9.73
CA VAL A 19 -9.19 8.94 10.47
C VAL A 19 -9.22 7.44 10.22
N LEU A 20 -9.30 6.63 11.29
CA LEU A 20 -9.41 5.18 11.17
C LEU A 20 -10.86 4.78 11.37
N LEU A 21 -11.36 3.92 10.50
CA LEU A 21 -12.72 3.40 10.55
C LEU A 21 -12.69 1.92 10.94
N ASP A 22 -13.54 1.57 11.89
CA ASP A 22 -13.82 0.18 12.22
C ASP A 22 -14.91 -0.34 11.29
N GLU A 23 -14.76 -1.55 10.77
CA GLU A 23 -15.71 -2.15 9.83
C GLU A 23 -16.26 -3.46 10.39
N THR A 24 -17.56 -3.69 10.26
CA THR A 24 -18.21 -4.92 10.75
C THR A 24 -18.63 -5.80 9.59
N ILE A 25 -18.17 -7.05 9.60
CA ILE A 25 -18.48 -8.07 8.60
C ILE A 25 -19.06 -9.32 9.27
N ALA A 26 -19.61 -10.26 8.49
CA ALA A 26 -19.92 -11.59 8.99
C ALA A 26 -18.67 -12.48 8.96
N ASP A 27 -18.45 -13.25 10.03
CA ASP A 27 -17.45 -14.32 10.07
C ASP A 27 -17.93 -15.58 9.32
N TYR A 28 -17.08 -16.61 9.24
CA TYR A 28 -17.40 -17.85 8.53
C TYR A 28 -18.55 -18.67 9.16
N THR A 29 -18.97 -18.33 10.40
CA THR A 29 -20.12 -18.93 11.09
C THR A 29 -21.38 -18.07 10.98
N GLY A 30 -21.30 -16.91 10.31
CA GLY A 30 -22.39 -15.94 10.17
C GLY A 30 -22.53 -14.96 11.34
N LYS A 31 -21.60 -14.96 12.31
CA LYS A 31 -21.62 -14.01 13.43
C LYS A 31 -20.97 -12.68 13.01
N PRO A 32 -21.45 -11.53 13.50
CA PRO A 32 -20.79 -10.26 13.24
C PRO A 32 -19.42 -10.21 13.93
N THR A 33 -18.42 -9.73 13.20
CA THR A 33 -17.06 -9.46 13.66
C THR A 33 -16.68 -8.05 13.21
N THR A 34 -16.22 -7.25 14.17
CA THR A 34 -15.69 -5.90 13.91
C THR A 34 -14.18 -5.96 13.78
N ILE A 35 -13.65 -5.39 12.70
CA ILE A 35 -12.23 -5.24 12.45
C ILE A 35 -11.85 -3.80 12.83
N PRO A 36 -11.08 -3.58 13.90
CA PRO A 36 -10.69 -2.24 14.31
C PRO A 36 -9.71 -1.63 13.31
N GLY A 37 -9.85 -0.33 13.01
CA GLY A 37 -8.98 0.40 12.09
C GLY A 37 -8.82 -0.27 10.73
N ALA A 38 -9.90 -0.84 10.20
CA ALA A 38 -9.92 -1.58 8.95
C ALA A 38 -9.61 -0.68 7.74
N VAL A 39 -10.04 0.58 7.78
CA VAL A 39 -9.83 1.55 6.69
C VAL A 39 -9.24 2.83 7.27
N ALA A 40 -8.30 3.45 6.55
CA ALA A 40 -7.80 4.78 6.86
C ALA A 40 -8.28 5.77 5.80
N ILE A 41 -8.82 6.90 6.25
CA ILE A 41 -9.14 8.04 5.40
C ILE A 41 -8.21 9.19 5.81
N PHE A 42 -7.47 9.74 4.87
CA PHE A 42 -6.57 10.86 5.17
C PHE A 42 -6.42 11.81 3.99
N GLU A 43 -6.22 13.08 4.30
CA GLU A 43 -5.82 14.08 3.32
C GLU A 43 -4.29 14.18 3.28
N ARG A 44 -3.70 14.33 2.09
CA ARG A 44 -2.27 14.62 1.92
C ARG A 44 -2.05 15.80 0.98
N TYR A 45 -0.99 16.56 1.24
CA TYR A 45 -0.44 17.49 0.26
C TYR A 45 0.25 16.72 -0.87
N ALA A 46 -0.03 17.08 -2.12
CA ALA A 46 0.46 16.38 -3.30
C ALA A 46 1.12 17.33 -4.33
N GLY A 47 1.81 18.36 -3.85
CA GLY A 47 2.52 19.32 -4.69
C GLY A 47 1.66 20.53 -5.08
N PRO A 48 2.11 21.37 -6.03
CA PRO A 48 1.28 22.42 -6.60
C PRO A 48 0.20 21.83 -7.53
N GLU A 49 -1.06 22.23 -7.35
CA GLU A 49 -2.16 21.84 -8.26
C GLU A 49 -1.96 22.48 -9.63
N TYR A 50 -1.71 23.79 -9.62
CA TYR A 50 -1.16 24.51 -10.77
C TYR A 50 -0.26 25.65 -10.29
N LYS A 51 0.64 26.08 -11.17
CA LYS A 51 1.57 27.19 -10.93
C LYS A 51 1.87 27.95 -12.21
N HIS A 52 1.90 29.27 -12.11
CA HIS A 52 2.38 30.15 -13.16
C HIS A 52 3.13 31.34 -12.56
N LEU A 53 4.32 31.62 -13.08
CA LEU A 53 5.14 32.78 -12.70
C LEU A 53 5.59 33.48 -13.99
N GLU A 54 4.89 34.55 -14.35
CA GLU A 54 5.25 35.41 -15.47
C GLU A 54 6.30 36.44 -15.04
N MET A 55 7.23 36.76 -15.95
CA MET A 55 8.31 37.71 -15.65
C MET A 55 7.73 39.09 -15.34
N GLY A 56 8.09 39.65 -14.18
CA GLY A 56 7.59 40.96 -13.74
C GLY A 56 6.12 40.98 -13.26
N LYS A 57 5.49 39.82 -13.02
CA LYS A 57 4.14 39.70 -12.43
C LYS A 57 4.19 38.94 -11.10
N PRO A 58 3.17 39.09 -10.23
CA PRO A 58 3.04 38.26 -9.02
C PRO A 58 2.89 36.77 -9.34
N ASN A 59 3.42 35.92 -8.48
CA ASN A 59 3.28 34.46 -8.58
C ASN A 59 1.82 34.02 -8.38
N VAL A 60 1.38 33.04 -9.17
CA VAL A 60 0.14 32.29 -8.93
C VAL A 60 0.50 30.83 -8.65
N SER A 61 0.09 30.31 -7.50
CA SER A 61 0.27 28.89 -7.15
C SER A 61 -0.83 28.46 -6.21
N THR A 62 -1.34 27.26 -6.43
CA THR A 62 -2.30 26.58 -5.54
C THR A 62 -1.72 25.24 -5.14
N GLU A 63 -2.05 24.78 -3.93
CA GLU A 63 -1.68 23.44 -3.49
C GLU A 63 -2.65 22.40 -4.00
N ARG A 64 -2.15 21.21 -4.31
CA ARG A 64 -2.94 20.00 -4.54
C ARG A 64 -3.14 19.31 -3.22
N ARG A 65 -4.39 18.98 -2.91
CA ARG A 65 -4.75 18.03 -1.87
C ARG A 65 -5.33 16.78 -2.53
N GLU A 66 -5.06 15.65 -1.90
CA GLU A 66 -5.62 14.36 -2.28
C GLU A 66 -6.25 13.74 -1.04
N LEU A 67 -7.50 13.28 -1.18
CA LEU A 67 -8.15 12.45 -0.19
C LEU A 67 -7.88 10.99 -0.53
N VAL A 68 -7.23 10.27 0.38
CA VAL A 68 -6.88 8.86 0.20
C VAL A 68 -7.73 8.00 1.12
N VAL A 69 -8.37 6.98 0.55
CA VAL A 69 -8.98 5.87 1.29
C VAL A 69 -8.08 4.66 1.13
N ARG A 70 -7.38 4.30 2.20
CA ARG A 70 -6.43 3.21 2.26
C ARG A 70 -7.02 1.99 2.97
N TRP A 71 -6.81 0.83 2.38
CA TRP A 71 -7.15 -0.47 2.96
C TRP A 71 -6.00 -1.47 2.77
N ILE A 72 -5.76 -2.30 3.78
CA ILE A 72 -4.67 -3.30 3.77
C ILE A 72 -5.24 -4.69 4.05
N SER A 73 -4.80 -5.69 3.29
CA SER A 73 -5.14 -7.10 3.54
C SER A 73 -3.91 -7.98 3.42
N THR A 74 -3.69 -8.82 4.43
CA THR A 74 -2.60 -9.81 4.45
C THR A 74 -3.16 -11.18 4.13
N VAL A 75 -2.58 -11.86 3.15
CA VAL A 75 -2.99 -13.21 2.75
C VAL A 75 -1.78 -14.12 2.75
N GLY A 76 -1.63 -14.89 3.82
CA GLY A 76 -0.47 -15.77 3.99
C GLY A 76 0.82 -14.95 4.15
N ASN A 77 1.67 -14.99 3.12
CA ASN A 77 3.00 -14.39 3.16
C ASN A 77 3.06 -12.95 2.62
N TYR A 78 2.04 -12.48 1.90
CA TYR A 78 2.03 -11.12 1.32
C TYR A 78 0.98 -10.21 1.95
N ASP A 79 1.30 -8.93 1.96
CA ASP A 79 0.49 -7.81 2.43
C ASP A 79 0.19 -6.88 1.23
N TYR A 80 -1.09 -6.64 0.98
CA TYR A 80 -1.57 -5.83 -0.14
C TYR A 80 -2.19 -4.53 0.37
N ILE A 81 -1.80 -3.40 -0.23
CA ILE A 81 -2.26 -2.06 0.12
C ILE A 81 -3.02 -1.49 -1.08
N PHE A 82 -4.24 -1.02 -0.87
CA PHE A 82 -5.05 -0.37 -1.90
C PHE A 82 -5.36 1.06 -1.48
N ASP A 83 -5.00 2.01 -2.32
CA ASP A 83 -5.31 3.43 -2.16
C ASP A 83 -6.31 3.87 -3.24
N TRP A 84 -7.47 4.32 -2.82
CA TRP A 84 -8.39 5.08 -3.66
C TRP A 84 -8.11 6.57 -3.44
N VAL A 85 -7.59 7.25 -4.47
CA VAL A 85 -7.07 8.61 -4.37
C VAL A 85 -8.01 9.56 -5.12
N PHE A 86 -8.68 10.44 -4.39
CA PHE A 86 -9.58 11.44 -4.94
C PHE A 86 -8.85 12.79 -5.01
N HIS A 87 -8.77 13.36 -6.20
CA HIS A 87 -8.15 14.66 -6.45
C HIS A 87 -9.23 15.75 -6.53
N ASP A 88 -8.92 16.96 -6.05
CA ASP A 88 -9.85 18.11 -6.11
C ASP A 88 -10.25 18.49 -7.55
N ASN A 89 -9.42 18.15 -8.54
CA ASN A 89 -9.70 18.39 -9.96
C ASN A 89 -10.59 17.33 -10.62
N GLY A 90 -11.12 16.37 -9.84
CA GLY A 90 -12.02 15.31 -10.31
C GLY A 90 -11.34 14.03 -10.80
N THR A 91 -9.99 13.97 -10.80
CA THR A 91 -9.26 12.73 -11.06
C THR A 91 -9.49 11.71 -9.94
N ILE A 92 -9.60 10.42 -10.30
CA ILE A 92 -9.61 9.31 -9.36
C ILE A 92 -8.44 8.38 -9.71
N GLY A 93 -7.50 8.25 -8.79
CA GLY A 93 -6.40 7.29 -8.83
C GLY A 93 -6.74 6.02 -8.05
N ILE A 94 -6.20 4.89 -8.50
CA ILE A 94 -6.29 3.61 -7.79
C ILE A 94 -4.89 3.00 -7.82
N ASP A 95 -4.22 3.00 -6.66
CA ASP A 95 -2.89 2.44 -6.52
C ASP A 95 -2.96 1.12 -5.74
N ALA A 96 -2.17 0.14 -6.18
CA ALA A 96 -2.01 -1.14 -5.49
C ALA A 96 -0.54 -1.37 -5.14
N GLY A 97 -0.23 -1.45 -3.85
CA GLY A 97 1.09 -1.77 -3.31
C GLY A 97 1.16 -3.21 -2.80
N ALA A 98 2.35 -3.82 -2.89
CA ALA A 98 2.63 -5.14 -2.32
C ALA A 98 3.89 -5.10 -1.46
N THR A 99 3.81 -5.71 -0.29
CA THR A 99 4.91 -5.91 0.67
C THR A 99 4.72 -7.25 1.38
N GLY A 100 5.55 -7.57 2.37
CA GLY A 100 5.49 -8.84 3.10
C GLY A 100 6.73 -9.69 2.86
N ILE A 101 6.54 -11.00 2.82
CA ILE A 101 7.60 -12.01 2.73
C ILE A 101 7.45 -12.80 1.44
N GLU A 102 8.51 -12.89 0.64
CA GLU A 102 8.49 -13.65 -0.61
C GLU A 102 8.28 -15.16 -0.37
N ALA A 103 7.61 -15.83 -1.31
CA ALA A 103 7.51 -17.27 -1.29
C ALA A 103 8.82 -17.87 -1.87
N VAL A 104 9.67 -18.41 -0.98
CA VAL A 104 11.01 -18.88 -1.35
C VAL A 104 11.06 -20.39 -1.60
N LYS A 105 12.01 -20.82 -2.44
CA LYS A 105 12.35 -22.23 -2.66
C LYS A 105 13.71 -22.52 -2.02
N GLY A 106 13.74 -23.50 -1.12
CA GLY A 106 15.00 -24.01 -0.58
C GLY A 106 15.84 -24.71 -1.66
N VAL A 107 17.12 -24.37 -1.73
CA VAL A 107 18.07 -24.86 -2.74
C VAL A 107 19.41 -25.21 -2.09
N LEU A 108 20.33 -25.83 -2.84
CA LEU A 108 21.65 -26.20 -2.32
C LEU A 108 22.68 -25.09 -2.51
N ALA A 109 22.54 -24.27 -3.56
CA ALA A 109 23.43 -23.17 -3.85
C ALA A 109 23.33 -22.06 -2.79
N LYS A 110 24.49 -21.66 -2.25
CA LYS A 110 24.68 -20.52 -1.36
C LYS A 110 25.12 -19.27 -2.11
N THR A 111 25.76 -19.45 -3.25
CA THR A 111 26.20 -18.38 -4.14
C THR A 111 25.98 -18.77 -5.61
N MET A 112 26.03 -17.80 -6.51
CA MET A 112 25.98 -18.08 -7.96
C MET A 112 27.22 -18.82 -8.50
N HIS A 113 28.22 -19.10 -7.66
CA HIS A 113 29.41 -19.88 -8.02
C HIS A 113 29.24 -21.38 -7.74
N ASP A 114 28.18 -21.80 -7.05
CA ASP A 114 27.97 -23.20 -6.71
C ASP A 114 27.51 -24.02 -7.92
N PRO A 115 27.86 -25.33 -8.01
CA PRO A 115 27.56 -26.14 -9.18
C PRO A 115 26.07 -26.23 -9.53
N SER A 116 25.20 -26.21 -8.53
CA SER A 116 23.74 -26.28 -8.72
C SER A 116 23.11 -24.93 -9.03
N ALA A 117 23.82 -23.79 -8.88
CA ALA A 117 23.23 -22.46 -8.93
C ALA A 117 22.42 -22.22 -10.22
N LYS A 118 22.94 -22.62 -11.38
CA LYS A 118 22.23 -22.47 -12.67
C LYS A 118 20.89 -23.21 -12.71
N GLU A 119 20.83 -24.40 -12.12
CA GLU A 119 19.60 -25.21 -12.06
C GLU A 119 18.67 -24.72 -10.94
N ASP A 120 19.23 -24.36 -9.79
CA ASP A 120 18.52 -23.83 -8.63
C ASP A 120 17.81 -22.51 -8.96
N THR A 121 18.44 -21.62 -9.72
CA THR A 121 17.91 -20.31 -10.13
C THR A 121 17.20 -20.33 -11.50
N ARG A 122 16.85 -21.51 -12.02
CA ARG A 122 16.16 -21.63 -13.33
C ARG A 122 14.83 -20.87 -13.38
N TYR A 123 14.16 -20.73 -12.23
CA TYR A 123 12.82 -20.14 -12.11
C TYR A 123 12.74 -18.96 -11.14
N GLY A 124 13.87 -18.45 -10.65
CA GLY A 124 13.89 -17.38 -9.67
C GLY A 124 15.31 -16.97 -9.30
N THR A 125 15.45 -15.81 -8.68
CA THR A 125 16.74 -15.27 -8.24
C THR A 125 17.20 -15.94 -6.95
N LEU A 126 18.51 -16.19 -6.81
CA LEU A 126 19.09 -16.53 -5.51
C LEU A 126 19.20 -15.26 -4.67
N ILE A 127 18.34 -15.14 -3.66
CA ILE A 127 18.23 -13.92 -2.83
C ILE A 127 18.94 -14.03 -1.48
N ASP A 128 19.23 -15.25 -1.00
CA ASP A 128 19.94 -15.53 0.25
C ASP A 128 20.59 -16.94 0.20
N PRO A 129 21.65 -17.22 0.97
CA PRO A 129 22.32 -18.53 1.03
C PRO A 129 21.55 -19.69 1.69
#